data_AF-A0A2G2L607-F1
#
_entry.id   AF-A0A2G2L607-F1
#
_cell.length_a   1.000
_cell.length_b   1.000
_cell.length_c   1.000
_cell.angle_alpha   90.00
_cell.angle_beta   90.00
_cell.angle_gamma   90.00
#
_symmetry.space_group_name_H-M   'P 1'
#
loop_
_entity.id
_entity.type
_entity.pdbx_description
1 polymer ?
#
loop_
_entity_poly.entity_id
_entity_poly.type
_entity_poly.pdbx_seq_one_letter_code
_entity_poly.pdbx_strand_id
1 'polypeptide(L)'
;MMSEEDKLRDEIGAMMADGLETITEPFPKNHFLFDAIVNQVAEVPKENVKRKLILSGFIDHPYGEDQDRCKECIYYLSNRKWCDLPALDLPVEPEWWCRLWKI
;
A
#
# COMPACT_ATOMS: atom_id res chain seq x y z
N MET A 1 12.33 21.66 -6.64
CA MET A 1 11.70 21.62 -5.30
C MET A 1 10.96 20.31 -5.23
N MET A 2 11.42 19.34 -4.44
CA MET A 2 10.71 18.05 -4.29
C MET A 2 9.39 18.31 -3.58
N SER A 3 8.30 17.72 -4.08
CA SER A 3 6.99 17.82 -3.42
C SER A 3 7.01 17.06 -2.09
N GLU A 4 6.10 17.40 -1.16
CA GLU A 4 5.99 16.64 0.09
C GLU A 4 5.62 15.17 -0.15
N GLU A 5 4.90 14.90 -1.23
CA GLU A 5 4.51 13.56 -1.68
C GLU A 5 5.71 12.75 -2.13
N ASP A 6 6.66 13.38 -2.84
CA ASP A 6 7.88 12.70 -3.28
C ASP A 6 8.74 12.32 -2.07
N LYS A 7 8.87 13.23 -1.09
CA LYS A 7 9.58 12.93 0.15
C LYS A 7 8.93 11.78 0.92
N LEU A 8 7.60 11.80 1.01
CA LEU A 8 6.85 10.74 1.70
C LEU A 8 6.99 9.40 0.96
N ARG A 9 6.99 9.41 -0.38
CA ARG A 9 7.21 8.21 -1.19
C ARG A 9 8.60 7.63 -0.95
N ASP A 10 9.62 8.47 -0.96
CA ASP A 10 11.00 8.07 -0.69
C ASP A 10 11.14 7.51 0.73
N GLU A 11 10.48 8.13 1.72
CA GLU A 11 10.47 7.66 3.10
C GLU A 11 9.80 6.28 3.22
N ILE A 12 8.62 6.10 2.59
CA ILE A 12 7.92 4.81 2.56
C ILE A 12 8.79 3.74 1.89
N GLY A 13 9.40 4.07 0.75
CA GLY A 13 10.30 3.17 0.02
C GLY A 13 11.50 2.76 0.86
N ALA A 14 12.13 3.72 1.54
CA ALA A 14 13.22 3.46 2.48
C ALA A 14 12.77 2.56 3.65
N MET A 15 11.57 2.78 4.21
CA MET A 15 11.05 1.91 5.28
C MET A 15 10.88 0.47 4.82
N MET A 16 10.36 0.24 3.61
CA MET A 16 10.18 -1.12 3.09
C MET A 16 11.52 -1.77 2.71
N ALA A 17 12.42 -1.01 2.10
CA ALA A 17 13.77 -1.47 1.76
C ALA A 17 14.61 -1.80 3.01
N ASP A 18 14.32 -1.18 4.15
CA ASP A 18 14.90 -1.50 5.47
C ASP A 18 14.41 -2.84 6.05
N GLY A 19 13.52 -3.55 5.31
CA GLY A 19 13.01 -4.87 5.70
C GLY A 19 11.79 -4.78 6.61
N LEU A 20 10.90 -3.81 6.39
CA LEU A 20 9.66 -3.69 7.15
C LEU A 20 8.82 -4.97 7.05
N GLU A 21 8.72 -5.73 8.14
CA GLU A 21 7.84 -6.88 8.22
C GLU A 21 6.37 -6.42 8.19
N THR A 22 5.74 -6.53 7.03
CA THR A 22 4.32 -6.23 6.84
C THR A 22 3.47 -7.49 6.86
N ILE A 23 2.18 -7.32 7.15
CA ILE A 23 1.25 -8.44 7.29
C ILE A 23 0.69 -8.79 5.91
N THR A 24 1.44 -9.57 5.12
CA THR A 24 1.01 -10.01 3.79
C THR A 24 -0.14 -11.02 3.84
N GLU A 25 -0.23 -11.81 4.91
CA GLU A 25 -1.28 -12.82 5.14
C GLU A 25 -2.12 -12.53 6.41
N PRO A 26 -3.43 -12.83 6.42
CA PRO A 26 -4.21 -13.56 5.41
C PRO A 26 -4.70 -12.66 4.25
N PHE A 27 -4.63 -13.19 3.02
CA PHE A 27 -5.27 -12.54 1.87
C PHE A 27 -6.81 -12.61 2.01
N PRO A 28 -7.53 -11.50 1.84
CA PRO A 28 -8.98 -11.48 2.04
C PRO A 28 -9.68 -12.34 0.98
N LYS A 29 -10.21 -13.50 1.40
CA LYS A 29 -10.97 -14.41 0.51
C LYS A 29 -12.36 -13.89 0.13
N ASN A 30 -12.85 -12.86 0.81
CA ASN A 30 -14.16 -12.27 0.57
C ASN A 30 -14.14 -10.74 0.82
N HIS A 31 -15.15 -10.05 0.29
CA HIS A 31 -15.30 -8.61 0.45
C HIS A 31 -15.39 -8.16 1.91
N PHE A 32 -16.01 -8.95 2.78
CA PHE A 32 -16.12 -8.65 4.22
C PHE A 32 -14.76 -8.54 4.92
N LEU A 33 -13.85 -9.47 4.63
CA LEU A 33 -12.49 -9.46 5.18
C LEU A 33 -11.67 -8.30 4.60
N PHE A 34 -11.87 -7.99 3.31
CA PHE A 34 -11.26 -6.83 2.68
C PHE A 34 -11.69 -5.55 3.38
N ASP A 35 -12.99 -5.33 3.55
CA ASP A 35 -13.52 -4.13 4.20
C ASP A 35 -13.09 -4.06 5.68
N ALA A 36 -13.01 -5.19 6.37
CA ALA A 36 -12.50 -5.23 7.74
C ALA A 36 -11.03 -4.76 7.83
N ILE A 37 -10.19 -5.12 6.87
CA ILE A 37 -8.80 -4.65 6.81
C ILE A 37 -8.76 -3.17 6.44
N VAL A 38 -9.54 -2.74 5.44
CA VAL A 38 -9.63 -1.32 5.03
C VAL A 38 -10.07 -0.46 6.21
N ASN A 39 -11.07 -0.89 6.97
CA ASN A 39 -11.53 -0.19 8.16
C ASN A 39 -10.44 -0.11 9.23
N GLN A 40 -9.72 -1.20 9.49
CA GLN A 40 -8.57 -1.18 10.42
C GLN A 40 -7.48 -0.21 9.96
N VAL A 41 -7.19 -0.15 8.66
CA VAL A 41 -6.21 0.81 8.11
C VAL A 41 -6.75 2.24 8.22
N ALA A 42 -8.05 2.45 8.03
CA ALA A 42 -8.71 3.76 8.14
C ALA A 42 -8.75 4.28 9.58
N GLU A 43 -8.81 3.38 10.58
CA GLU A 43 -8.70 3.72 12.00
C GLU A 43 -7.29 4.21 12.38
N VAL A 44 -6.26 3.87 11.60
CA VAL A 44 -4.90 4.35 11.84
C VAL A 44 -4.79 5.83 11.45
N PRO A 45 -4.25 6.68 12.34
CA PRO A 45 -3.99 8.09 12.04
C PRO A 45 -3.17 8.26 10.76
N LYS A 46 -3.49 9.29 9.96
CA LYS A 46 -2.76 9.60 8.71
C LYS A 46 -1.25 9.80 8.92
N GLU A 47 -0.88 10.29 10.11
CA GLU A 47 0.50 10.49 10.53
C GLU A 47 1.28 9.18 10.70
N ASN A 48 0.59 8.07 10.99
CA ASN A 48 1.22 6.78 11.26
C ASN A 48 1.27 5.90 10.02
N VAL A 49 1.99 6.38 9.01
CA VAL A 49 2.15 5.71 7.71
C VAL A 49 2.74 4.31 7.87
N LYS A 50 3.74 4.15 8.75
CA LYS A 50 4.35 2.84 9.05
C LYS A 50 3.29 1.80 9.46
N ARG A 51 2.38 2.15 10.37
CA ARG A 51 1.35 1.23 10.82
C ARG A 51 0.34 0.92 9.71
N LYS A 52 0.00 1.91 8.87
CA LYS A 52 -0.83 1.69 7.68
C LYS A 52 -0.19 0.67 6.75
N LEU A 53 1.08 0.85 6.37
CA LEU A 53 1.83 -0.06 5.49
C LEU A 53 1.87 -1.49 6.04
N ILE A 54 2.11 -1.65 7.35
CA ILE A 54 2.09 -2.97 8.01
C ILE A 54 0.70 -3.61 7.89
N LEU A 55 -0.36 -2.86 8.15
CA LEU A 55 -1.73 -3.36 8.10
C LEU A 55 -2.27 -3.57 6.68
N SER A 56 -1.75 -2.87 5.67
CA SER A 56 -2.11 -3.12 4.27
C SER A 56 -1.17 -4.14 3.61
N GLY A 57 -0.14 -4.62 4.31
CA GLY A 57 0.77 -5.64 3.80
C GLY A 57 1.59 -5.13 2.62
N PHE A 58 2.08 -3.89 2.67
CA PHE A 58 2.90 -3.35 1.59
C PHE A 58 4.26 -4.03 1.50
N ILE A 59 4.69 -4.29 0.29
CA ILE A 59 6.04 -4.75 -0.03
C ILE A 59 6.56 -3.96 -1.23
N ASP A 60 7.89 -3.81 -1.28
CA ASP A 60 8.61 -3.03 -2.29
C ASP A 60 8.88 -3.80 -3.59
N HIS A 61 8.44 -5.05 -3.67
CA HIS A 61 8.62 -5.95 -4.80
C HIS A 61 7.27 -6.55 -5.25
N PRO A 62 7.15 -7.00 -6.51
CA PRO A 62 5.94 -7.68 -6.96
C PRO A 62 5.68 -8.98 -6.18
N TYR A 63 4.41 -9.28 -5.92
CA TYR A 63 3.98 -10.48 -5.17
C TYR A 63 3.15 -11.42 -6.04
N GLY A 64 3.15 -12.72 -5.73
CA GLY A 64 2.32 -13.72 -6.41
C GLY A 64 2.95 -14.32 -7.67
N GLU A 65 2.27 -15.30 -8.28
CA GLU A 65 2.74 -15.97 -9.51
C GLU A 65 2.77 -15.03 -10.71
N ASP A 66 1.81 -14.10 -10.78
CA ASP A 66 1.67 -13.13 -11.87
C ASP A 66 2.48 -11.84 -11.67
N GLN A 67 3.27 -11.76 -10.59
CA GLN A 67 4.01 -10.55 -10.20
C GLN A 67 3.10 -9.31 -10.12
N ASP A 68 2.01 -9.46 -9.36
CA ASP A 68 1.00 -8.42 -9.19
C ASP A 68 1.65 -7.15 -8.62
N ARG A 69 1.26 -6.02 -9.21
CA ARG A 69 1.82 -4.70 -8.88
C ARG A 69 0.75 -3.67 -8.63
N CYS A 70 1.07 -2.64 -7.86
CA CYS A 70 0.23 -1.48 -7.65
C CYS A 70 -0.18 -0.86 -9.00
N LYS A 71 0.70 -0.86 -10.01
CA LYS A 71 0.35 -0.38 -11.36
C LYS A 71 -0.88 -1.04 -11.98
N GLU A 72 -1.14 -2.30 -11.66
CA GLU A 72 -2.27 -3.09 -12.17
C GLU A 72 -3.51 -2.99 -11.27
N CYS A 73 -3.39 -2.33 -10.11
CA CYS A 73 -4.49 -2.14 -9.16
C CYS A 73 -5.46 -1.05 -9.62
N ILE A 74 -6.76 -1.28 -9.41
CA ILE A 74 -7.83 -0.30 -9.72
C ILE A 74 -7.66 1.04 -8.97
N TYR A 75 -7.03 1.03 -7.79
CA TYR A 75 -6.84 2.22 -6.95
C TYR A 75 -5.58 3.01 -7.28
N TYR A 76 -4.75 2.56 -8.23
CA TYR A 76 -3.47 3.22 -8.53
C TYR A 76 -3.62 4.31 -9.59
N LEU A 77 -3.25 5.53 -9.21
CA LEU A 77 -3.21 6.69 -10.08
C LEU A 77 -1.81 6.86 -10.69
N SER A 78 -1.64 6.35 -11.90
CA SER A 78 -0.37 6.38 -12.65
C SER A 78 0.21 7.78 -12.90
N ASN A 79 -0.66 8.77 -13.01
CA ASN A 79 -0.35 10.18 -13.23
C ASN A 79 0.33 10.87 -12.02
N ARG A 80 0.09 10.40 -10.78
CA ARG A 80 0.68 10.96 -9.54
C ARG A 80 1.49 9.94 -8.74
N LYS A 81 1.51 8.67 -9.17
CA LYS A 81 2.06 7.54 -8.40
C LYS A 81 1.43 7.50 -7.00
N TRP A 82 0.10 7.38 -6.96
CA TRP A 82 -0.72 7.55 -5.76
C TRP A 82 -1.71 6.40 -5.61
N CYS A 83 -1.92 5.95 -4.38
CA CYS A 83 -3.00 5.00 -4.05
C CYS A 83 -4.23 5.79 -3.59
N ASP A 84 -5.27 5.81 -4.42
CA ASP A 84 -6.54 6.52 -4.16
C ASP A 84 -7.48 5.71 -3.25
N LEU A 85 -6.99 4.65 -2.61
CA LEU A 85 -7.78 3.94 -1.61
C LEU A 85 -7.97 4.84 -0.39
N PRO A 86 -9.21 5.22 0.01
CA PRO A 86 -9.45 6.22 1.06
C PRO A 86 -8.79 5.90 2.41
N ALA A 87 -8.59 4.61 2.71
CA ALA A 87 -7.91 4.17 3.93
C ALA A 87 -6.39 4.45 3.90
N LEU A 88 -5.77 4.32 2.72
CA LEU A 88 -4.34 4.54 2.53
C LEU A 88 -4.08 6.00 2.17
N ASP A 89 -4.60 6.46 1.04
CA ASP A 89 -4.47 7.84 0.54
C ASP A 89 -3.02 8.34 0.67
N LEU A 90 -2.10 7.61 0.03
CA LEU A 90 -0.66 7.79 0.19
C LEU A 90 0.11 7.52 -1.12
N PRO A 91 1.30 8.12 -1.30
CA PRO A 91 2.09 7.94 -2.50
C PRO A 91 2.73 6.55 -2.52
N VAL A 92 2.69 5.90 -3.68
CA VAL A 92 3.19 4.53 -3.87
C VAL A 92 3.95 4.39 -5.18
N GLU A 93 4.94 3.50 -5.25
CA GLU A 93 5.59 3.16 -6.52
C GLU A 93 4.82 2.10 -7.31
N PRO A 94 4.95 2.07 -8.65
CA PRO A 94 4.21 1.14 -9.50
C PRO A 94 4.62 -0.31 -9.29
N GLU A 95 5.83 -0.59 -8.80
CA GLU A 95 6.37 -1.94 -8.61
C GLU A 95 6.03 -2.56 -7.24
N TRP A 96 5.45 -1.77 -6.34
CA TRP A 96 5.06 -2.25 -5.02
C TRP A 96 3.82 -3.13 -5.09
N TRP A 97 3.56 -3.87 -4.02
CA TRP A 97 2.34 -4.66 -3.86
C TRP A 97 1.75 -4.47 -2.47
N CYS A 98 0.44 -4.65 -2.35
CA CYS A 98 -0.24 -4.66 -1.05
C CYS A 98 -1.31 -5.76 -1.01
N ARG A 99 -1.65 -6.25 0.18
CA ARG A 99 -2.68 -7.30 0.34
C ARG A 99 -4.10 -6.82 0.01
N LEU A 100 -4.28 -5.52 -0.13
CA LEU A 100 -5.52 -4.86 -0.55
C LEU A 100 -5.58 -4.65 -2.06
N TRP A 101 -4.67 -5.27 -2.82
CA TRP A 101 -4.68 -5.21 -4.27
C TRP A 101 -5.98 -5.79 -4.85
N LYS A 102 -6.51 -5.10 -5.86
CA LYS A 102 -7.72 -5.49 -6.60
C LYS A 102 -7.59 -5.12 -8.07
N ILE A 103 -8.15 -5.98 -8.91
CA ILE A 103 -8.38 -5.79 -10.34
C ILE A 103 -9.84 -5.49 -10.64
#